data_AF-A0A3B4TJZ2-F1
#
_entry.id   AF-A0A3B4TJZ2-F1
#
_cell.length_a   1.000
_cell.length_b   1.000
_cell.length_c   1.000
_cell.angle_alpha   90.00
_cell.angle_beta   90.00
_cell.angle_gamma   90.00
#
_symmetry.space_group_name_H-M   'P 1'
#
loop_
_entity.id
_entity.type
_entity.pdbx_description
1 polymer ?
#
loop_
_entity_poly.entity_id
_entity_poly.type
_entity_poly.pdbx_seq_one_letter_code
_entity_poly.pdbx_strand_id
1 'polypeptide(L)'
;MTTTANWVANGASLEDCHSNIFSLAELTGIKWRCYSFRSGGEYGPVISAPAQDDPVLRSFMRCVQANLLCVWRRKIKPDAKELWIFWWGEEPNLSDVIHHELEVAEEGLWECGLSYECRTLLFKAIHNLLERCLMDKGFVRLGKWFFKPHELEEKSLGNSEHLSCSFSFFLHGESNVCTSVEIAQHQPAYHITENHIRLAQTSITPVQGNTTNPLFSSMVYVHRTKQDYIPSRKVEKFIKNI
;
A
#
# COMPACT_ATOMS: atom_id res chain seq x y z
N MET A 1 19.15 56.87 0.31
CA MET A 1 19.82 55.62 -0.07
C MET A 1 18.99 54.46 0.45
N THR A 2 18.16 53.87 -0.41
CA THR A 2 17.34 52.70 -0.10
C THR A 2 17.78 51.60 -1.06
N THR A 3 18.54 50.64 -0.55
CA THR A 3 19.02 49.46 -1.25
C THR A 3 17.85 48.52 -1.52
N THR A 4 17.39 48.47 -2.77
CA THR A 4 16.49 47.41 -3.26
C THR A 4 17.25 46.10 -3.31
N ALA A 5 16.81 45.11 -2.52
CA ALA A 5 17.32 43.75 -2.58
C ALA A 5 16.96 43.14 -3.94
N ASN A 6 17.95 42.97 -4.82
CA ASN A 6 17.82 42.25 -6.07
C ASN A 6 17.75 40.75 -5.77
N TRP A 7 16.54 40.19 -5.83
CA TRP A 7 16.32 38.75 -5.90
C TRP A 7 16.70 38.25 -7.30
N VAL A 8 18.01 38.13 -7.57
CA VAL A 8 18.48 37.41 -8.76
C VAL A 8 18.18 35.93 -8.50
N ALA A 9 17.10 35.41 -9.09
CA ALA A 9 16.91 33.98 -9.21
C ALA A 9 18.10 33.43 -10.01
N ASN A 10 18.81 32.43 -9.48
CA ASN A 10 20.07 31.89 -10.02
C ASN A 10 19.95 31.20 -11.40
N GLY A 11 18.93 31.49 -12.21
CA GLY A 11 18.71 30.87 -13.52
C GLY A 11 18.49 29.35 -13.46
N ALA A 12 18.34 28.77 -12.27
CA ALA A 12 18.05 27.36 -12.09
C ALA A 12 16.58 27.09 -12.44
N SER A 13 16.32 26.63 -13.67
CA SER A 13 15.01 26.13 -14.06
C SER A 13 14.71 24.82 -13.32
N LEU A 14 13.51 24.72 -12.76
CA LEU A 14 13.02 23.49 -12.13
C LEU A 14 12.29 22.57 -13.12
N GLU A 15 12.17 22.99 -14.39
CA GLU A 15 11.39 22.29 -15.43
C GLU A 15 11.93 20.88 -15.73
N ASP A 16 13.24 20.67 -15.56
CA ASP A 16 13.91 19.38 -15.78
C ASP A 16 14.28 18.66 -14.46
N CYS A 17 13.75 19.12 -13.31
CA CYS A 17 14.03 18.49 -12.02
C CYS A 17 13.15 17.25 -11.82
N HIS A 18 13.77 16.08 -11.71
CA HIS A 18 13.06 14.87 -11.34
C HIS A 18 12.72 14.87 -9.84
N SER A 19 11.44 14.77 -9.52
CA SER A 19 10.93 14.55 -8.17
C SER A 19 10.50 13.09 -7.99
N ASN A 20 10.51 12.62 -6.76
CA ASN A 20 9.90 11.34 -6.41
C ASN A 20 8.40 11.47 -6.05
N ILE A 21 7.80 12.62 -6.37
CA ILE A 21 6.39 12.94 -6.15
C ILE A 21 5.62 12.79 -7.46
N PHE A 22 4.50 12.07 -7.41
CA PHE A 22 3.62 11.80 -8.54
C PHE A 22 2.19 12.21 -8.20
N SER A 23 1.52 12.92 -9.12
CA SER A 23 0.09 13.19 -9.01
C SER A 23 -0.70 11.94 -9.39
N LEU A 24 -1.68 11.56 -8.58
CA LEU A 24 -2.47 10.34 -8.78
C LEU A 24 -3.88 10.63 -9.28
N ALA A 25 -4.60 11.53 -8.60
CA ALA A 25 -5.99 11.81 -8.90
C ALA A 25 -6.41 13.17 -8.34
N GLU A 26 -7.36 13.79 -9.03
CA GLU A 26 -8.10 14.95 -8.52
C GLU A 26 -9.33 14.47 -7.74
N LEU A 27 -9.55 15.02 -6.55
CA LEU A 27 -10.65 14.66 -5.66
C LEU A 27 -11.95 15.40 -5.97
N THR A 28 -11.95 16.32 -6.93
CA THR A 28 -13.15 17.01 -7.37
C THR A 28 -14.22 15.98 -7.76
N GLY A 29 -15.37 16.03 -7.08
CA GLY A 29 -16.48 15.11 -7.30
C GLY A 29 -16.37 13.73 -6.63
N ILE A 30 -15.36 13.48 -5.77
CA ILE A 30 -15.32 12.24 -4.98
C ILE A 30 -16.48 12.20 -3.98
N LYS A 31 -17.12 11.04 -3.91
CA LYS A 31 -18.20 10.70 -2.98
C LYS A 31 -17.73 9.58 -2.07
N TRP A 32 -18.26 9.53 -0.86
CA TRP A 32 -17.92 8.46 0.07
C TRP A 32 -19.09 8.10 0.97
N ARG A 33 -19.05 6.87 1.46
CA ARG A 33 -20.01 6.34 2.39
C ARG A 33 -19.34 5.42 3.40
N CYS A 34 -19.72 5.60 4.65
CA CYS A 34 -19.33 4.81 5.80
C CYS A 34 -20.48 3.88 6.18
N TYR A 35 -20.17 2.59 6.28
CA TYR A 35 -21.05 1.56 6.76
C TYR A 35 -20.59 1.06 8.12
N SER A 36 -21.53 0.90 9.04
CA SER A 36 -21.29 0.30 10.35
C SER A 36 -22.35 -0.75 10.64
N PHE A 37 -22.06 -1.65 11.58
CA PHE A 37 -23.02 -2.68 11.98
C PHE A 37 -24.19 -2.06 12.76
N ARG A 38 -25.42 -2.50 12.45
CA ARG A 38 -26.65 -2.16 13.18
C ARG A 38 -26.50 -2.53 14.67
N SER A 39 -26.08 -1.58 15.49
CA SER A 39 -25.90 -1.80 16.92
C SER A 39 -27.25 -1.70 17.64
N GLY A 40 -27.98 -2.81 17.71
CA GLY A 40 -29.10 -2.98 18.63
C GLY A 40 -28.62 -3.27 20.05
N GLY A 41 -27.83 -2.38 20.65
CA GLY A 41 -27.32 -2.52 22.02
C GLY A 41 -26.19 -3.54 22.17
N GLU A 42 -25.04 -3.05 22.63
CA GLU A 42 -23.91 -3.81 23.18
C GLU A 42 -23.23 -4.85 22.26
N TYR A 43 -22.11 -4.39 21.67
CA TYR A 43 -21.03 -5.16 21.05
C TYR A 43 -21.37 -5.84 19.71
N GLY A 44 -20.79 -5.32 18.63
CA GLY A 44 -20.70 -6.04 17.35
C GLY A 44 -19.93 -7.37 17.48
N PRO A 45 -19.87 -8.19 16.42
CA PRO A 45 -19.30 -9.53 16.49
C PRO A 45 -17.91 -9.55 17.15
N VAL A 46 -17.76 -10.48 18.10
CA VAL A 46 -16.56 -10.66 18.92
C VAL A 46 -15.33 -10.79 18.00
N ILE A 47 -14.24 -10.13 18.38
CA ILE A 47 -12.98 -9.97 17.62
C ILE A 47 -12.41 -11.30 17.08
N SER A 48 -12.72 -12.42 17.73
CA SER A 48 -12.26 -13.76 17.38
C SER A 48 -13.16 -14.51 16.39
N ALA A 49 -14.28 -13.93 15.96
CA ALA A 49 -15.09 -14.55 14.92
C ALA A 49 -14.27 -14.59 13.62
N PRO A 50 -14.25 -15.72 12.89
CA PRO A 50 -13.64 -15.80 11.57
C PRO A 50 -14.04 -14.60 10.70
N ALA A 51 -13.15 -14.12 9.82
CA ALA A 51 -13.44 -12.96 8.95
C ALA A 51 -14.71 -13.16 8.08
N GLN A 52 -15.13 -14.41 7.89
CA GLN A 52 -16.37 -14.76 7.22
C GLN A 52 -17.62 -14.42 8.04
N ASP A 53 -17.54 -14.39 9.37
CA ASP A 53 -18.67 -14.16 10.27
C ASP A 53 -18.82 -12.69 10.66
N ASP A 54 -17.86 -11.84 10.27
CA ASP A 54 -17.91 -10.39 10.49
C ASP A 54 -18.52 -9.68 9.26
N PRO A 55 -19.68 -9.00 9.40
CA PRO A 55 -20.33 -8.33 8.29
C PRO A 55 -19.48 -7.24 7.62
N VAL A 56 -18.65 -6.51 8.38
CA VAL A 56 -17.77 -5.46 7.86
C VAL A 56 -16.63 -6.09 7.05
N LEU A 57 -15.97 -7.11 7.59
CA LEU A 57 -14.86 -7.78 6.88
C LEU A 57 -15.35 -8.55 5.65
N ARG A 58 -16.50 -9.23 5.75
CA ARG A 58 -17.15 -9.89 4.61
C ARG A 58 -17.47 -8.90 3.49
N SER A 59 -18.07 -7.77 3.83
CA SER A 59 -18.39 -6.71 2.85
C SER A 59 -17.13 -6.09 2.25
N PHE A 60 -16.09 -5.88 3.07
CA PHE A 60 -14.79 -5.41 2.59
C PHE A 60 -14.17 -6.37 1.56
N MET A 61 -14.16 -7.67 1.83
CA MET A 61 -13.65 -8.67 0.88
C MET A 61 -14.42 -8.62 -0.45
N ARG A 62 -15.75 -8.48 -0.41
CA ARG A 62 -16.58 -8.33 -1.62
C ARG A 62 -16.30 -7.02 -2.34
N CYS A 63 -16.10 -5.92 -1.62
CA CYS A 63 -15.72 -4.63 -2.23
C CYS A 63 -14.39 -4.75 -2.98
N VAL A 64 -13.42 -5.43 -2.38
CA VAL A 64 -12.12 -5.70 -3.00
C VAL A 64 -12.29 -6.54 -4.28
N GLN A 65 -13.10 -7.59 -4.24
CA GLN A 65 -13.39 -8.44 -5.42
C GLN A 65 -14.11 -7.66 -6.54
N ALA A 66 -15.01 -6.74 -6.17
CA ALA A 66 -15.71 -5.85 -7.09
C ALA A 66 -14.86 -4.65 -7.55
N ASN A 67 -13.58 -4.61 -7.18
CA ASN A 67 -12.64 -3.53 -7.49
C ASN A 67 -13.10 -2.13 -7.04
N LEU A 68 -13.81 -2.05 -5.91
CA LEU A 68 -14.22 -0.79 -5.30
C LEU A 68 -13.07 -0.17 -4.50
N LEU A 69 -12.97 1.16 -4.53
CA LEU A 69 -12.03 1.90 -3.70
C LEU A 69 -12.56 1.90 -2.26
N CYS A 70 -12.02 1.03 -1.41
CA CYS A 70 -12.56 0.77 -0.09
C CYS A 70 -11.47 0.54 0.98
N VAL A 71 -11.85 0.78 2.23
CA VAL A 71 -11.03 0.50 3.41
C VAL A 71 -11.94 0.17 4.58
N TRP A 72 -11.51 -0.74 5.45
CA TRP A 72 -12.14 -0.91 6.75
C TRP A 72 -11.22 -0.42 7.86
N ARG A 73 -11.80 -0.05 8.98
CA ARG A 73 -11.06 0.27 10.19
C ARG A 73 -11.79 -0.22 11.42
N ARG A 74 -11.06 -0.27 12.52
CA ARG A 74 -11.58 -0.47 13.86
C ARG A 74 -11.37 0.79 14.68
N LYS A 75 -12.44 1.38 15.21
CA LYS A 75 -12.37 2.43 16.21
C LYS A 75 -12.11 1.80 17.57
N ILE A 76 -11.25 2.44 18.37
CA ILE A 76 -10.92 1.95 19.71
C ILE A 76 -12.06 2.27 20.69
N LYS A 77 -12.74 3.42 20.50
CA LYS A 77 -13.87 3.88 21.32
C LYS A 77 -14.88 4.66 20.47
N PRO A 78 -16.17 4.27 20.43
CA PRO A 78 -16.65 2.93 20.81
C PRO A 78 -15.93 1.84 19.98
N ASP A 79 -15.81 0.62 20.52
CA ASP A 79 -15.23 -0.50 19.76
C ASP A 79 -16.18 -0.88 18.63
N ALA A 80 -15.87 -0.38 17.44
CA ALA A 80 -16.73 -0.51 16.27
C ALA A 80 -15.87 -0.70 15.02
N LYS A 81 -16.32 -1.58 14.14
CA LYS A 81 -15.74 -1.74 12.81
C LYS A 81 -16.56 -0.92 11.83
N GLU A 82 -15.87 -0.25 10.92
CA GLU A 82 -16.48 0.59 9.89
C GLU A 82 -15.87 0.24 8.53
N LEU A 83 -16.72 0.19 7.51
CA LEU A 83 -16.34 0.05 6.11
C LEU A 83 -16.57 1.37 5.40
N TRP A 84 -15.54 1.89 4.74
CA TRP A 84 -15.59 3.12 3.97
C TRP A 84 -15.41 2.79 2.49
N ILE A 85 -16.27 3.36 1.66
CA ILE A 85 -16.26 3.19 0.21
C ILE A 85 -16.21 4.57 -0.42
N PHE A 86 -15.37 4.71 -1.44
CA PHE A 86 -15.13 5.95 -2.18
C PHE A 86 -15.38 5.70 -3.66
N TRP A 87 -15.96 6.67 -4.35
CA TRP A 87 -16.18 6.58 -5.79
C TRP A 87 -16.33 7.97 -6.43
N TRP A 88 -16.20 8.01 -7.76
CA TRP A 88 -16.50 9.18 -8.58
C TRP A 88 -17.70 8.88 -9.48
N GLY A 89 -18.43 9.92 -9.88
CA GLY A 89 -19.55 9.79 -10.81
C GLY A 89 -20.80 9.16 -10.18
N GLU A 90 -21.38 8.17 -10.87
CA GLU A 90 -22.57 7.45 -10.41
C GLU A 90 -22.27 6.49 -9.27
N GLU A 91 -23.29 6.20 -8.46
CA GLU A 91 -23.15 5.27 -7.34
C GLU A 91 -22.93 3.84 -7.87
N PRO A 92 -21.90 3.12 -7.38
CA PRO A 92 -21.71 1.71 -7.76
C PRO A 92 -22.85 0.84 -7.23
N ASN A 93 -23.11 -0.30 -7.87
CA ASN A 93 -24.08 -1.26 -7.35
C ASN A 93 -23.53 -1.93 -6.08
N LEU A 94 -24.12 -1.61 -4.93
CA LEU A 94 -23.70 -2.09 -3.61
C LEU A 94 -24.59 -3.20 -3.04
N SER A 95 -25.69 -3.57 -3.71
CA SER A 95 -26.73 -4.45 -3.16
C SER A 95 -26.22 -5.85 -2.78
N ASP A 96 -25.36 -6.45 -3.61
CA ASP A 96 -24.79 -7.79 -3.35
C ASP A 96 -23.42 -7.72 -2.62
N VAL A 97 -22.86 -6.51 -2.53
CA VAL A 97 -21.53 -6.27 -1.96
C VAL A 97 -21.62 -6.06 -0.45
N ILE A 98 -22.61 -5.30 0.00
CA ILE A 98 -22.77 -4.89 1.39
C ILE A 98 -23.68 -5.85 2.13
N HIS A 99 -23.22 -6.33 3.29
CA HIS A 99 -24.03 -7.21 4.13
C HIS A 99 -25.29 -6.48 4.62
N HIS A 100 -26.43 -7.17 4.60
CA HIS A 100 -27.74 -6.62 4.97
C HIS A 100 -27.84 -6.10 6.41
N GLU A 101 -26.92 -6.50 7.30
CA GLU A 101 -26.82 -6.02 8.68
C GLU A 101 -26.03 -4.71 8.82
N LEU A 102 -25.38 -4.24 7.75
CA LEU A 102 -24.68 -2.97 7.75
C LEU A 102 -25.64 -1.83 7.37
N GLU A 103 -25.50 -0.72 8.07
CA GLU A 103 -26.21 0.53 7.79
C GLU A 103 -25.23 1.62 7.37
N VAL A 104 -25.77 2.58 6.63
CA VAL A 104 -25.07 3.82 6.35
C VAL A 104 -24.98 4.63 7.64
N ALA A 105 -23.77 4.75 8.18
CA ALA A 105 -23.50 5.55 9.36
C ALA A 105 -23.30 7.02 9.00
N GLU A 106 -22.63 7.27 7.87
CA GLU A 106 -22.26 8.60 7.40
C GLU A 106 -22.02 8.55 5.89
N GLU A 107 -22.31 9.64 5.18
CA GLU A 107 -21.94 9.81 3.79
C GLU A 107 -21.62 11.27 3.50
N GLY A 108 -20.86 11.52 2.44
CA GLY A 108 -20.46 12.86 2.11
C GLY A 108 -19.86 13.02 0.73
N LEU A 109 -19.65 14.29 0.39
CA LEU A 109 -19.10 14.75 -0.88
C LEU A 109 -17.81 15.52 -0.62
N TRP A 110 -16.91 15.52 -1.61
CA TRP A 110 -15.72 16.37 -1.63
C TRP A 110 -16.04 17.86 -1.39
N GLU A 111 -17.13 18.35 -1.98
CA GLU A 111 -17.50 19.78 -2.00
C GLU A 111 -17.75 20.36 -0.61
N CYS A 112 -18.07 19.51 0.37
CA CYS A 112 -18.21 19.90 1.77
C CYS A 112 -16.87 19.93 2.53
N GLY A 113 -15.76 19.64 1.85
CA GLY A 113 -14.43 19.44 2.41
C GLY A 113 -14.25 18.04 2.99
N LEU A 114 -13.05 17.45 2.83
CA LEU A 114 -12.70 16.20 3.50
C LEU A 114 -12.05 16.45 4.86
N SER A 115 -12.66 15.91 5.92
CA SER A 115 -12.04 15.85 7.23
C SER A 115 -10.68 15.16 7.17
N TYR A 116 -9.77 15.46 8.11
CA TYR A 116 -8.47 14.78 8.19
C TYR A 116 -8.61 13.25 8.29
N GLU A 117 -9.63 12.81 9.02
CA GLU A 117 -9.98 11.40 9.18
C GLU A 117 -10.41 10.76 7.86
N CYS A 118 -11.33 11.39 7.12
CA CYS A 118 -11.77 10.92 5.81
C CYS A 118 -10.60 10.88 4.81
N ARG A 119 -9.75 11.91 4.77
CA ARG A 119 -8.53 11.95 3.95
C ARG A 119 -7.59 10.78 4.25
N THR A 120 -7.38 10.48 5.53
CA THR A 120 -6.51 9.38 5.95
C THR A 120 -7.06 8.02 5.52
N LEU A 121 -8.39 7.84 5.54
CA LEU A 121 -9.04 6.62 5.08
C LEU A 121 -9.01 6.49 3.56
N LEU A 122 -9.23 7.58 2.84
CA LEU A 122 -9.07 7.62 1.39
C LEU A 122 -7.65 7.19 0.98
N PHE A 123 -6.61 7.73 1.63
CA PHE A 123 -5.23 7.32 1.38
C PHE A 123 -4.99 5.83 1.65
N LYS A 124 -5.60 5.26 2.69
CA LYS A 124 -5.54 3.82 2.95
C LYS A 124 -6.27 3.01 1.88
N ALA A 125 -7.42 3.48 1.39
CA ALA A 125 -8.14 2.84 0.29
C ALA A 125 -7.31 2.85 -0.99
N ILE A 126 -6.65 3.97 -1.31
CA ILE A 126 -5.73 4.09 -2.45
C ILE A 126 -4.53 3.15 -2.27
N HIS A 127 -3.96 3.08 -1.05
CA HIS A 127 -2.89 2.12 -0.75
C HIS A 127 -3.34 0.67 -0.95
N ASN A 128 -4.56 0.31 -0.53
CA ASN A 128 -5.12 -1.03 -0.73
C ASN A 128 -5.29 -1.34 -2.23
N LEU A 129 -5.77 -0.38 -3.02
CA LEU A 129 -5.86 -0.53 -4.48
C LEU A 129 -4.46 -0.72 -5.10
N LEU A 130 -3.51 0.14 -4.75
CA LEU A 130 -2.14 0.05 -5.25
C LEU A 130 -1.47 -1.28 -4.89
N GLU A 131 -1.64 -1.74 -3.65
CA GLU A 131 -1.13 -3.02 -3.18
C GLU A 131 -1.68 -4.18 -4.02
N ARG A 132 -2.97 -4.19 -4.35
CA ARG A 132 -3.55 -5.21 -5.23
C ARG A 132 -2.97 -5.16 -6.64
N CYS A 133 -2.87 -3.96 -7.23
CA CYS A 133 -2.26 -3.79 -8.55
C CYS A 133 -0.80 -4.27 -8.58
N LEU A 134 -0.05 -4.03 -7.51
CA LEU A 134 1.33 -4.49 -7.36
C LEU A 134 1.41 -6.01 -7.19
N MET A 135 0.53 -6.59 -6.37
CA MET A 135 0.44 -8.04 -6.19
C MET A 135 0.11 -8.77 -7.50
N ASP A 136 -0.79 -8.22 -8.32
CA ASP A 136 -1.11 -8.76 -9.64
C ASP A 136 0.09 -8.72 -10.59
N LYS A 137 1.05 -7.81 -10.37
CA LYS A 137 2.34 -7.73 -11.07
C LYS A 137 3.45 -8.59 -10.45
N GLY A 138 3.13 -9.37 -9.42
CA GLY A 138 4.07 -10.27 -8.73
C GLY A 138 4.93 -9.60 -7.65
N PHE A 139 4.57 -8.38 -7.22
CA PHE A 139 5.21 -7.77 -6.05
C PHE A 139 4.65 -8.37 -4.76
N VAL A 140 5.48 -8.41 -3.73
CA VAL A 140 5.08 -8.77 -2.37
C VAL A 140 5.36 -7.61 -1.43
N ARG A 141 4.55 -7.50 -0.37
CA ARG A 141 4.68 -6.47 0.65
C ARG A 141 5.33 -7.02 1.92
N LEU A 142 6.36 -6.33 2.40
CA LEU A 142 6.95 -6.54 3.73
C LEU A 142 7.02 -5.21 4.48
N GLY A 143 6.16 -5.05 5.49
CA GLY A 143 6.02 -3.78 6.21
C GLY A 143 5.52 -2.66 5.28
N LYS A 144 6.36 -1.63 5.08
CA LYS A 144 6.07 -0.52 4.13
C LYS A 144 6.59 -0.76 2.71
N TRP A 145 7.42 -1.79 2.52
CA TRP A 145 8.16 -2.01 1.28
C TRP A 145 7.45 -3.01 0.38
N PHE A 146 7.43 -2.71 -0.91
CA PHE A 146 7.02 -3.58 -1.99
C PHE A 146 8.23 -3.94 -2.84
N PHE A 147 8.41 -5.22 -3.11
CA PHE A 147 9.51 -5.71 -3.95
C PHE A 147 9.08 -6.96 -4.72
N LYS A 148 9.79 -7.27 -5.80
CA LYS A 148 9.58 -8.51 -6.54
C LYS A 148 10.54 -9.58 -5.99
N PRO A 149 10.04 -10.73 -5.51
CA PRO A 149 10.89 -11.84 -5.09
C PRO A 149 11.76 -12.33 -6.25
N HIS A 150 12.96 -12.83 -5.93
CA HIS A 150 13.87 -13.37 -6.93
C HIS A 150 13.51 -14.81 -7.29
N GLU A 151 13.52 -15.12 -8.58
CA GLU A 151 13.31 -16.46 -9.11
C GLU A 151 14.65 -17.20 -9.19
N LEU A 152 14.75 -18.36 -8.54
CA LEU A 152 16.00 -19.14 -8.41
C LEU A 152 16.58 -19.66 -9.75
N GLU A 153 15.84 -19.57 -10.86
CA GLU A 153 16.24 -20.13 -12.16
C GLU A 153 16.93 -19.12 -13.10
N GLU A 154 16.98 -17.82 -12.76
CA GLU A 154 17.73 -16.86 -13.55
C GLU A 154 19.24 -16.98 -13.28
N LYS A 155 19.92 -17.80 -14.10
CA LYS A 155 21.37 -17.66 -14.31
C LYS A 155 21.66 -16.30 -14.96
N SER A 156 21.71 -15.22 -14.19
CA SER A 156 22.21 -13.93 -14.67
C SER A 156 23.52 -13.54 -14.00
N LEU A 157 24.55 -13.46 -14.84
CA LEU A 157 25.93 -13.09 -14.56
C LEU A 157 26.13 -11.59 -14.23
N GLY A 158 25.17 -10.93 -13.57
CA GLY A 158 25.24 -9.50 -13.27
C GLY A 158 24.39 -9.13 -12.07
N ASN A 159 24.94 -8.27 -11.21
CA ASN A 159 24.31 -7.69 -10.02
C ASN A 159 22.80 -7.48 -10.18
N SER A 160 21.98 -8.43 -9.71
CA SER A 160 20.54 -8.24 -9.57
C SER A 160 20.34 -7.32 -8.38
N GLU A 161 20.20 -6.02 -8.63
CA GLU A 161 19.86 -5.07 -7.58
C GLU A 161 18.38 -5.24 -7.23
N HIS A 162 18.10 -5.70 -6.00
CA HIS A 162 16.73 -5.93 -5.54
C HIS A 162 16.14 -4.61 -5.05
N LEU A 163 15.51 -3.89 -5.98
CA LEU A 163 14.83 -2.64 -5.69
C LEU A 163 13.51 -2.90 -4.97
N SER A 164 13.25 -2.06 -3.98
CA SER A 164 12.00 -1.99 -3.23
C SER A 164 11.45 -0.58 -3.30
N CYS A 165 10.12 -0.45 -3.35
CA CYS A 165 9.44 0.84 -3.26
C CYS A 165 8.56 0.92 -2.01
N SER A 166 8.39 2.13 -1.50
CA SER A 166 7.40 2.47 -0.46
C SER A 166 6.65 3.71 -0.91
N PHE A 167 5.35 3.76 -0.63
CA PHE A 167 4.46 4.84 -1.06
C PHE A 167 3.96 5.64 0.16
N SER A 168 3.95 6.96 0.03
CA SER A 168 3.38 7.87 1.03
C SER A 168 2.44 8.85 0.34
N PHE A 169 1.21 8.96 0.83
CA PHE A 169 0.17 9.77 0.21
C PHE A 169 -0.05 11.08 0.96
N PHE A 170 -0.30 12.13 0.22
CA PHE A 170 -0.63 13.44 0.75
C PHE A 170 -1.50 14.22 -0.23
N LEU A 171 -2.15 15.29 0.28
CA LEU A 171 -2.82 16.25 -0.58
C LEU A 171 -1.87 17.38 -0.94
N HIS A 172 -1.86 17.73 -2.22
CA HIS A 172 -1.22 18.93 -2.74
C HIS A 172 -2.29 19.92 -3.19
N GLY A 173 -2.14 21.18 -2.76
CA GLY A 173 -3.18 22.19 -2.96
C GLY A 173 -4.47 21.79 -2.24
N GLU A 174 -5.60 21.97 -2.92
CA GLU A 174 -6.91 21.71 -2.34
C GLU A 174 -7.40 20.29 -2.67
N SER A 175 -7.25 19.81 -3.90
CA SER A 175 -7.94 18.61 -4.38
C SER A 175 -7.03 17.51 -4.95
N ASN A 176 -5.72 17.69 -5.05
CA ASN A 176 -4.87 16.72 -5.73
C ASN A 176 -4.24 15.72 -4.75
N VAL A 177 -4.54 14.43 -4.92
CA VAL A 177 -3.81 13.37 -4.22
C VAL A 177 -2.49 13.13 -4.94
N CYS A 178 -1.40 13.23 -4.19
CA CYS A 178 -0.07 12.89 -4.64
C CYS A 178 0.49 11.72 -3.84
N THR A 179 1.41 10.97 -4.46
CA THR A 179 2.24 9.99 -3.78
C THR A 179 3.70 10.36 -3.89
N SER A 180 4.44 10.26 -2.78
CA SER A 180 5.88 10.21 -2.78
C SER A 180 6.32 8.74 -2.81
N VAL A 181 7.26 8.42 -3.69
CA VAL A 181 7.83 7.08 -3.84
C VAL A 181 9.24 7.06 -3.29
N GLU A 182 9.47 6.26 -2.27
CA GLU A 182 10.81 5.99 -1.74
C GLU A 182 11.34 4.71 -2.39
N ILE A 183 12.54 4.76 -2.98
CA ILE A 183 13.21 3.57 -3.53
C ILE A 183 14.40 3.22 -2.67
N ALA A 184 14.52 1.93 -2.32
CA ALA A 184 15.64 1.39 -1.59
C ALA A 184 16.12 0.08 -2.23
N GLN A 185 17.40 -0.23 -2.05
CA GLN A 185 17.96 -1.52 -2.42
C GLN A 185 18.01 -2.42 -1.18
N HIS A 186 17.36 -3.58 -1.25
CA HIS A 186 17.40 -4.58 -0.19
C HIS A 186 18.13 -5.85 -0.65
N GLN A 187 18.32 -6.79 0.27
CA GLN A 187 18.80 -8.13 -0.07
C GLN A 187 17.75 -8.89 -0.89
N PRO A 188 18.18 -9.83 -1.75
CA PRO A 188 17.26 -10.72 -2.45
C PRO A 188 16.34 -11.45 -1.47
N ALA A 189 15.05 -11.47 -1.78
CA ALA A 189 14.06 -12.24 -1.06
C ALA A 189 13.52 -13.35 -1.97
N TYR A 190 13.34 -14.54 -1.41
CA TYR A 190 12.95 -15.73 -2.15
C TYR A 190 11.66 -16.31 -1.60
N HIS A 191 10.88 -16.97 -2.47
CA HIS A 191 9.76 -17.78 -2.02
C HIS A 191 10.25 -19.05 -1.34
N ILE A 192 9.67 -19.37 -0.18
CA ILE A 192 9.88 -20.65 0.48
C ILE A 192 9.03 -21.68 -0.25
N THR A 193 9.66 -22.71 -0.80
CA THR A 193 8.99 -23.83 -1.48
C THR A 193 8.92 -25.05 -0.57
N GLU A 194 8.08 -26.03 -0.92
CA GLU A 194 7.99 -27.29 -0.18
C GLU A 194 9.34 -28.04 -0.12
N ASN A 195 10.18 -27.90 -1.15
CA ASN A 195 11.53 -28.45 -1.15
C ASN A 195 12.39 -27.88 -0.01
N HIS A 196 12.30 -26.58 0.26
CA HIS A 196 13.00 -25.96 1.39
C HIS A 196 12.51 -26.53 2.73
N ILE A 197 11.21 -26.79 2.85
CA ILE A 197 10.61 -27.39 4.06
C ILE A 197 11.11 -28.83 4.25
N ARG A 198 11.10 -29.65 3.19
CA ARG A 198 11.60 -31.03 3.23
C ARG A 198 13.08 -31.09 3.59
N LEU A 199 13.90 -30.21 3.02
CA LEU A 199 15.32 -30.10 3.35
C LEU A 199 15.53 -29.77 4.83
N ALA A 200 14.77 -28.81 5.38
CA ALA A 200 14.82 -28.45 6.79
C ALA A 200 14.40 -29.62 7.71
N GLN A 201 13.37 -30.38 7.33
CA GLN A 201 12.90 -31.55 8.10
C GLN A 201 13.93 -32.69 8.14
N THR A 202 14.75 -32.83 7.10
CA THR A 202 15.83 -33.82 7.07
C THR A 202 17.12 -33.37 7.75
N SER A 203 17.21 -32.10 8.16
CA SER A 203 18.39 -31.54 8.84
C SER A 203 18.31 -31.73 10.36
N ILE A 204 19.33 -32.36 10.94
CA ILE A 204 19.41 -32.69 12.39
C ILE A 204 20.16 -31.59 13.18
N THR A 205 20.88 -30.71 12.48
CA THR A 205 21.53 -29.52 13.05
C THR A 205 20.60 -28.31 12.97
N PRO A 206 20.54 -27.45 14.01
CA PRO A 206 19.83 -26.18 13.91
C PRO A 206 20.44 -25.40 12.74
N VAL A 207 19.60 -25.04 11.78
CA VAL A 207 20.00 -24.26 10.60
C VAL A 207 20.34 -22.86 11.08
N GLN A 208 21.58 -22.65 11.54
CA GLN A 208 22.15 -21.32 11.66
C GLN A 208 22.48 -20.83 10.26
N GLY A 209 21.94 -19.67 9.88
CA GLY A 209 22.17 -19.01 8.59
C GLY A 209 23.60 -18.50 8.39
N ASN A 210 24.61 -19.38 8.53
CA ASN A 210 26.00 -19.10 8.23
C ASN A 210 26.36 -19.66 6.84
N THR A 211 26.08 -18.84 5.83
CA THR A 211 26.88 -18.44 4.65
C THR A 211 27.90 -19.36 3.94
N THR A 212 28.08 -20.64 4.25
CA THR A 212 29.05 -21.48 3.51
C THR A 212 28.44 -22.50 2.55
N ASN A 213 27.11 -22.58 2.47
CA ASN A 213 26.42 -23.47 1.53
C ASN A 213 25.52 -22.65 0.59
N PRO A 214 25.79 -22.61 -0.73
CA PRO A 214 25.06 -21.74 -1.67
C PRO A 214 23.57 -22.10 -1.81
N LEU A 215 23.14 -23.26 -1.30
CA LEU A 215 21.74 -23.69 -1.29
C LEU A 215 20.95 -23.21 -0.05
N PHE A 216 21.60 -22.74 1.01
CA PHE A 216 20.97 -22.35 2.28
C PHE A 216 21.07 -20.85 2.60
N SER A 217 21.65 -20.04 1.71
CA SER A 217 21.63 -18.58 1.82
C SER A 217 20.24 -17.95 1.60
N SER A 218 19.21 -18.77 1.40
CA SER A 218 17.83 -18.41 1.03
C SER A 218 16.88 -18.21 2.22
N MET A 219 17.37 -18.27 3.47
CA MET A 219 16.57 -17.82 4.61
C MET A 219 16.49 -16.29 4.63
N VAL A 220 15.27 -15.78 4.68
CA VAL A 220 14.93 -14.35 4.68
C VAL A 220 15.64 -13.62 5.82
N TYR A 221 16.83 -13.11 5.54
CA TYR A 221 17.50 -12.11 6.35
C TYR A 221 17.51 -10.81 5.55
N VAL A 222 16.50 -9.97 5.79
CA VAL A 222 16.57 -8.56 5.37
C VAL A 222 17.53 -7.86 6.33
N HIS A 223 18.83 -8.03 6.12
CA HIS A 223 19.78 -7.11 6.72
C HIS A 223 19.60 -5.74 6.07
N ARG A 224 19.40 -4.72 6.90
CA ARG A 224 19.39 -3.31 6.49
C ARG A 224 20.81 -2.93 6.06
N THR A 225 21.16 -3.16 4.80
CA THR A 225 22.41 -2.67 4.24
C THR A 225 22.36 -1.15 4.07
N LYS A 226 23.53 -0.51 4.08
CA LYS A 226 23.67 0.92 3.81
C LYS A 226 22.95 1.25 2.50
N GLN A 227 22.28 2.39 2.49
CA GLN A 227 21.54 2.91 1.34
C GLN A 227 22.56 3.37 0.30
N ASP A 228 22.98 2.44 -0.56
CA ASP A 228 23.88 2.74 -1.66
C ASP A 228 23.16 3.62 -2.69
N TYR A 229 23.92 4.49 -3.38
CA TYR A 229 23.38 5.38 -4.40
C TYR A 229 22.79 4.57 -5.56
N ILE A 230 21.49 4.76 -5.83
CA ILE A 230 20.79 4.12 -6.95
C ILE A 230 20.72 5.14 -8.11
N PRO A 231 21.30 4.85 -9.28
CA PRO A 231 21.24 5.74 -10.44
C PRO A 231 19.80 6.07 -10.89
N SER A 232 19.51 7.34 -11.19
CA SER A 232 18.15 7.81 -11.56
C SER A 232 17.52 7.05 -12.73
N ARG A 233 18.29 6.68 -13.77
CA ARG A 233 17.80 5.87 -14.90
C ARG A 233 17.26 4.50 -14.47
N LYS A 234 17.83 3.90 -13.41
CA LYS A 234 17.36 2.63 -12.87
C LYS A 234 16.07 2.82 -12.08
N VAL A 235 15.99 3.89 -11.28
CA VAL A 235 14.76 4.29 -10.57
C VAL A 235 13.61 4.50 -11.56
N GLU A 236 13.85 5.26 -12.64
CA GLU A 236 12.83 5.48 -13.68
C GLU A 236 12.37 4.19 -14.34
N LYS A 237 13.30 3.29 -14.71
CA LYS A 237 12.96 2.00 -15.29
C LYS A 237 12.14 1.14 -14.32
N PHE A 238 12.48 1.17 -13.04
CA PHE A 238 11.75 0.44 -12.00
C PHE A 238 10.35 1.01 -11.81
N ILE A 239 10.21 2.32 -11.69
CA ILE A 239 8.90 2.99 -11.55
C ILE A 239 8.02 2.77 -12.79
N LYS A 240 8.58 2.72 -13.99
CA LYS A 240 7.82 2.38 -15.21
C LYS A 240 7.28 0.94 -15.23
N ASN A 241 7.84 0.05 -14.42
CA ASN A 241 7.40 -1.34 -14.31
C ASN A 241 6.40 -1.57 -13.14
N ILE A 242 6.23 -0.58 -12.26
CA ILE A 242 5.20 -0.55 -11.21
C ILE A 242 3.83 -0.28 -11.81
#